data_AF-A0A653ZA50-F1
#
_entry.id   AF-A0A653ZA50-F1
#
_cell.length_a   1.000
_cell.length_b   1.000
_cell.length_c   1.000
_cell.angle_alpha   90.00
_cell.angle_beta   90.00
_cell.angle_gamma   90.00
#
_symmetry.space_group_name_H-M   'P 1'
#
loop_
_entity.id
_entity.type
_entity.pdbx_description
1 polymer ?
#
loop_
_entity_poly.entity_id
_entity_poly.type
_entity_poly.pdbx_seq_one_letter_code
_entity_poly.pdbx_strand_id
1 'polypeptide(L)'
;MSKNRVSTLATGVLAAICLTTALAGPASADMVGTTEGCTPGYWKNHPQSWLDNPTDTTPVYTPKTPLTVVSPQFAKSLPGETFGGALKGGGGKGLAGATAILARAATAAWLNSTVEIAFPYRRTTTGAGGVEGLRPLVNSALRSGDRAVILELATTLDNANNLGCPLN
;
A
#
# COMPACT_ATOMS: atom_id res chain seq x y z
N MET A 1 52.31 -12.65 -42.87
CA MET A 1 52.65 -11.33 -43.46
C MET A 1 51.33 -10.61 -43.71
N SER A 2 50.77 -9.81 -42.81
CA SER A 2 51.08 -8.42 -42.40
C SER A 2 50.97 -7.35 -43.49
N LYS A 3 50.13 -6.33 -43.19
CA LYS A 3 50.01 -4.92 -43.68
C LYS A 3 48.85 -4.65 -44.68
N ASN A 4 47.77 -3.96 -44.27
CA ASN A 4 47.55 -2.49 -44.15
C ASN A 4 47.44 -1.81 -45.54
N ARG A 5 46.51 -0.89 -45.93
CA ARG A 5 45.63 0.10 -45.25
C ARG A 5 44.76 0.84 -46.32
N VAL A 6 43.54 1.30 -45.95
CA VAL A 6 42.91 2.66 -46.20
C VAL A 6 42.55 3.02 -47.68
N SER A 7 41.47 3.71 -48.14
CA SER A 7 40.52 4.71 -47.59
C SER A 7 39.25 4.89 -48.48
N THR A 8 38.13 5.27 -47.83
CA THR A 8 37.10 6.31 -48.14
C THR A 8 36.40 6.43 -49.51
N LEU A 9 35.05 6.45 -49.50
CA LEU A 9 34.22 7.63 -49.87
C LEU A 9 32.75 7.47 -49.45
N ALA A 10 32.21 8.56 -48.90
CA ALA A 10 30.89 8.70 -48.29
C ALA A 10 29.90 9.40 -49.23
N THR A 11 28.63 8.98 -49.17
CA THR A 11 27.42 9.69 -49.63
C THR A 11 26.25 8.95 -48.98
N GLY A 12 25.36 9.48 -48.16
CA GLY A 12 24.89 10.86 -48.00
C GLY A 12 23.43 10.94 -48.45
N VAL A 13 22.48 10.48 -47.62
CA VAL A 13 21.06 10.85 -47.75
C VAL A 13 20.50 11.08 -46.35
N LEU A 14 20.27 12.36 -46.02
CA LEU A 14 19.48 12.80 -44.89
C LEU A 14 18.00 12.59 -45.22
N ALA A 15 17.28 11.87 -44.36
CA ALA A 15 15.83 11.97 -44.26
C ALA A 15 15.49 12.51 -42.86
N ALA A 16 15.23 13.82 -42.81
CA ALA A 16 14.68 14.47 -41.63
C ALA A 16 13.20 14.08 -41.51
N ILE A 17 12.83 13.38 -40.44
CA ILE A 17 11.42 13.14 -40.09
C ILE A 17 11.12 13.83 -38.77
N CYS A 18 10.27 14.84 -38.93
CA CYS A 18 9.62 15.74 -38.00
C CYS A 18 9.50 15.22 -36.55
N LEU A 19 10.25 15.85 -35.65
CA LEU A 19 10.08 15.74 -34.21
C LEU A 19 8.81 16.52 -33.82
N THR A 20 7.64 15.88 -33.89
CA THR A 20 6.43 16.46 -33.32
C THR A 20 6.51 16.34 -31.80
N THR A 21 6.95 17.41 -31.15
CA THR A 21 6.75 17.62 -29.73
C THR A 21 5.25 17.75 -29.47
N ALA A 22 4.59 16.65 -29.13
CA ALA A 22 3.32 16.73 -28.44
C ALA A 22 3.60 17.32 -27.06
N LEU A 23 3.34 18.63 -26.90
CA LEU A 23 3.07 19.20 -25.59
C LEU A 23 1.76 18.58 -25.12
N ALA A 24 1.85 17.41 -24.49
CA ALA A 24 0.81 17.02 -23.57
C ALA A 24 0.73 18.17 -22.57
N GLY A 25 -0.41 18.89 -22.56
CA GLY A 25 -0.73 19.78 -21.44
C GLY A 25 -0.61 18.99 -20.14
N PRO A 26 -0.51 19.63 -18.96
CA PRO A 26 -0.62 18.88 -17.72
C PRO A 26 -1.97 18.15 -17.77
N ALA A 27 -1.93 16.84 -18.02
CA ALA A 27 -3.01 15.99 -17.62
C ALA A 27 -3.12 16.27 -16.12
N SER A 28 -4.22 16.89 -15.70
CA SER A 28 -4.60 16.87 -14.30
C SER A 28 -4.77 15.39 -13.99
N ALA A 29 -3.70 14.78 -13.51
CA ALA A 29 -3.77 13.48 -12.90
C ALA A 29 -4.80 13.65 -11.79
N ASP A 30 -5.93 12.96 -11.90
CA ASP A 30 -6.77 12.72 -10.73
C ASP A 30 -5.82 12.26 -9.63
N MET A 31 -5.88 12.91 -8.47
CA MET A 31 -5.04 12.56 -7.33
C MET A 31 -5.43 11.14 -6.89
N VAL A 32 -4.78 10.14 -7.48
CA VAL A 32 -4.79 8.77 -6.98
C VAL A 32 -3.83 8.75 -5.79
N GLY A 33 -4.41 9.11 -4.65
CA GLY A 33 -3.85 9.24 -3.33
C GLY A 33 -2.41 8.84 -3.00
N THR A 34 -1.60 9.80 -2.51
CA THR A 34 -0.27 9.52 -1.93
C THR A 34 0.09 10.35 -0.70
N THR A 35 -0.84 11.09 -0.10
CA THR A 35 -0.52 12.12 0.92
C THR A 35 -1.33 12.01 2.21
N GLU A 36 -2.24 11.05 2.31
CA GLU A 36 -3.17 10.98 3.44
C GLU A 36 -3.15 9.60 4.10
N GLY A 37 -3.40 9.57 5.40
CA GLY A 37 -3.47 8.35 6.19
C GLY A 37 -3.88 8.66 7.62
N CYS A 38 -4.88 7.93 8.10
CA CYS A 38 -5.34 7.99 9.48
C CYS A 38 -4.70 6.87 10.30
N THR A 39 -4.25 7.24 11.52
CA THR A 39 -3.49 6.33 12.38
C THR A 39 -4.35 5.20 12.92
N PRO A 40 -3.76 4.09 13.41
CA PRO A 40 -4.51 3.07 14.14
C PRO A 40 -5.31 3.64 15.33
N GLY A 41 -4.79 4.70 15.97
CA GLY A 41 -5.46 5.39 17.08
C GLY A 41 -6.74 6.11 16.64
N TYR A 42 -6.71 6.80 15.49
CA TYR A 42 -7.90 7.39 14.90
C TYR A 42 -8.96 6.32 14.66
N TRP A 43 -8.60 5.27 13.89
CA TRP A 43 -9.56 4.23 13.51
C TRP A 43 -10.18 3.50 14.70
N LYS A 44 -9.38 3.23 15.74
CA LYS A 44 -9.86 2.64 17.01
C LYS A 44 -10.98 3.46 17.66
N ASN A 45 -10.84 4.78 17.63
CA ASN A 45 -11.74 5.71 18.31
C ASN A 45 -12.90 6.19 17.42
N HIS A 46 -12.88 5.84 16.13
CA HIS A 46 -13.87 6.30 15.14
C HIS A 46 -14.45 5.12 14.32
N PRO A 47 -15.08 4.12 14.96
CA PRO A 47 -15.70 2.99 14.23
C PRO A 47 -16.81 3.42 13.28
N GLN A 48 -17.47 4.56 13.54
CA GLN A 48 -18.46 5.14 12.63
C GLN A 48 -17.87 5.62 11.29
N SER A 49 -16.56 5.86 11.22
CA SER A 49 -15.88 6.31 10.00
C SER A 49 -15.44 5.15 9.09
N TRP A 50 -15.73 3.88 9.45
CA TRP A 50 -15.29 2.70 8.68
C TRP A 50 -16.19 2.48 7.46
N LEU A 51 -16.27 3.49 6.59
CA LEU A 51 -17.13 3.62 5.42
C LEU A 51 -16.38 3.19 4.14
N ASP A 52 -17.12 2.79 3.10
CA ASP A 52 -16.52 2.51 1.77
C ASP A 52 -16.46 3.77 0.91
N ASN A 53 -17.37 4.73 1.11
CA ASN A 53 -17.30 6.06 0.53
C ASN A 53 -17.44 7.16 1.59
N PRO A 54 -16.82 8.34 1.40
CA PRO A 54 -16.95 9.46 2.35
C PRO A 54 -18.39 9.95 2.57
N THR A 55 -19.29 9.68 1.61
CA THR A 55 -20.71 10.07 1.68
C THR A 55 -21.60 9.02 2.33
N ASP A 56 -21.08 7.82 2.61
CA ASP A 56 -21.86 6.76 3.23
C ASP A 56 -22.18 7.11 4.70
N THR A 57 -23.32 6.64 5.18
CA THR A 57 -23.75 6.85 6.57
C THR A 57 -23.66 5.58 7.42
N THR A 58 -23.31 4.45 6.80
CA THR A 58 -23.27 3.14 7.45
C THR A 58 -21.89 2.50 7.29
N PRO A 59 -21.21 2.16 8.40
CA PRO A 59 -19.94 1.44 8.35
C PRO A 59 -20.04 0.09 7.63
N VAL A 60 -19.09 -0.19 6.75
CA VAL A 60 -18.97 -1.49 6.08
C VAL A 60 -18.25 -2.55 6.92
N TYR A 61 -17.57 -2.10 7.98
CA TYR A 61 -16.94 -2.97 8.97
C TYR A 61 -17.36 -2.60 10.39
N THR A 62 -17.16 -3.53 11.31
CA THR A 62 -17.40 -3.32 12.75
C THR A 62 -16.17 -3.75 13.54
N PRO A 63 -16.00 -3.35 14.80
CA PRO A 63 -14.91 -3.84 15.63
C PRO A 63 -14.84 -5.37 15.76
N LYS A 64 -15.93 -6.09 15.49
CA LYS A 64 -15.99 -7.56 15.48
C LYS A 64 -15.60 -8.19 14.14
N THR A 65 -15.36 -7.37 13.10
CA THR A 65 -14.93 -7.86 11.78
C THR A 65 -13.67 -8.71 11.94
N PRO A 66 -13.66 -9.96 11.43
CA PRO A 66 -12.51 -10.84 11.54
C PRO A 66 -11.27 -10.27 10.83
N LEU A 67 -10.10 -10.42 11.45
CA LEU A 67 -8.83 -9.96 10.87
C LEU A 67 -8.47 -10.71 9.58
N THR A 68 -9.08 -11.88 9.35
CA THR A 68 -8.96 -12.65 8.09
C THR A 68 -9.45 -11.89 6.87
N VAL A 69 -10.30 -10.87 7.06
CA VAL A 69 -10.67 -9.93 5.99
C VAL A 69 -9.45 -9.25 5.39
N VAL A 70 -8.44 -8.87 6.19
CA VAL A 70 -7.18 -8.31 5.68
C VAL A 70 -6.31 -9.40 5.06
N SER A 71 -6.10 -10.50 5.79
CA SER A 71 -5.32 -11.64 5.32
C SER A 71 -5.78 -12.94 5.99
N PRO A 72 -6.08 -14.01 5.23
CA PRO A 72 -6.40 -15.30 5.82
C PRO A 72 -5.24 -15.91 6.63
N GLN A 73 -3.99 -15.45 6.43
CA GLN A 73 -2.84 -15.96 7.19
C GLN A 73 -2.92 -15.63 8.68
N PHE A 74 -3.64 -14.55 9.06
CA PHE A 74 -3.84 -14.21 10.47
C PHE A 74 -4.57 -15.29 11.25
N ALA A 75 -5.42 -16.12 10.62
CA ALA A 75 -6.09 -17.21 11.31
C ALA A 75 -5.12 -18.22 11.97
N LYS A 76 -3.91 -18.36 11.43
CA LYS A 76 -2.88 -19.27 11.97
C LYS A 76 -2.11 -18.65 13.13
N SER A 77 -1.83 -17.35 13.04
CA SER A 77 -0.91 -16.67 13.97
C SER A 77 -1.63 -15.87 15.06
N LEU A 78 -2.87 -15.45 14.81
CA LEU A 78 -3.74 -14.67 15.70
C LEU A 78 -5.19 -15.19 15.56
N PRO A 79 -5.47 -16.43 16.01
CA PRO A 79 -6.77 -17.06 15.83
C PRO A 79 -7.87 -16.26 16.55
N GLY A 80 -8.97 -16.00 15.85
CA GLY A 80 -10.12 -15.26 16.39
C GLY A 80 -9.91 -13.76 16.52
N GLU A 81 -8.78 -13.22 16.07
CA GLU A 81 -8.51 -11.80 16.14
C GLU A 81 -9.45 -10.99 15.23
N THR A 82 -9.78 -9.77 15.68
CA THR A 82 -10.74 -8.87 15.03
C THR A 82 -10.09 -7.53 14.73
N PHE A 83 -10.75 -6.70 13.91
CA PHE A 83 -10.30 -5.34 13.64
C PHE A 83 -10.18 -4.53 14.94
N GLY A 84 -11.18 -4.62 15.82
CA GLY A 84 -11.19 -3.92 17.10
C GLY A 84 -10.08 -4.38 18.03
N GLY A 85 -9.77 -5.68 18.08
CA GLY A 85 -8.66 -6.20 18.87
C GLY A 85 -7.30 -5.76 18.30
N ALA A 86 -7.08 -5.91 16.99
CA ALA A 86 -5.86 -5.47 16.33
C ALA A 86 -5.59 -3.96 16.49
N LEU A 87 -6.61 -3.10 16.39
CA LEU A 87 -6.47 -1.65 16.55
C LEU A 87 -6.24 -1.20 17.99
N LYS A 88 -6.74 -1.94 18.99
CA LYS A 88 -6.36 -1.71 20.41
C LYS A 88 -4.86 -1.90 20.62
N GLY A 89 -4.22 -2.63 19.71
CA GLY A 89 -2.79 -2.79 19.62
C GLY A 89 -2.34 -4.11 20.21
N GLY A 90 -1.10 -4.12 20.68
CA GLY A 90 -0.40 -5.33 21.05
C GLY A 90 1.04 -5.24 20.59
N GLY A 91 1.71 -6.38 20.65
CA GLY A 91 3.12 -6.53 20.34
C GLY A 91 3.72 -7.61 21.21
N GLY A 92 5.03 -7.60 21.34
CA GLY A 92 5.75 -8.55 22.17
C GLY A 92 6.96 -9.14 21.48
N LYS A 93 7.47 -10.21 22.08
CA LYS A 93 8.69 -10.90 21.63
C LYS A 93 8.37 -11.91 20.53
N GLY A 94 9.40 -12.24 19.75
CA GLY A 94 9.35 -13.32 18.76
C GLY A 94 8.33 -13.09 17.65
N LEU A 95 8.01 -14.14 16.91
CA LEU A 95 7.19 -14.01 15.71
C LEU A 95 5.77 -13.48 16.01
N ALA A 96 5.14 -13.99 17.07
CA ALA A 96 3.79 -13.59 17.48
C ALA A 96 3.68 -12.08 17.77
N GLY A 97 4.68 -11.50 18.44
CA GLY A 97 4.70 -10.07 18.70
C GLY A 97 4.84 -9.22 17.43
N ALA A 98 5.63 -9.68 16.45
CA ALA A 98 5.74 -9.00 15.15
C ALA A 98 4.42 -9.08 14.36
N THR A 99 3.78 -10.26 14.37
CA THR A 99 2.46 -10.43 13.74
C THR A 99 1.41 -9.52 14.37
N ALA A 100 1.40 -9.33 15.69
CA ALA A 100 0.48 -8.40 16.36
C ALA A 100 0.73 -6.94 15.94
N ILE A 101 1.99 -6.53 15.76
CA ILE A 101 2.35 -5.20 15.25
C ILE A 101 1.87 -5.04 13.80
N LEU A 102 2.12 -6.03 12.94
CA LEU A 102 1.63 -6.02 11.56
C LEU A 102 0.10 -6.00 11.50
N ALA A 103 -0.59 -6.77 12.34
CA ALA A 103 -2.05 -6.78 12.41
C ALA A 103 -2.61 -5.38 12.69
N ARG A 104 -2.01 -4.66 13.64
CA ARG A 104 -2.39 -3.28 13.96
C ARG A 104 -2.22 -2.34 12.76
N ALA A 105 -1.03 -2.33 12.17
CA ALA A 105 -0.71 -1.44 11.05
C ALA A 105 -1.53 -1.77 9.79
N ALA A 106 -1.69 -3.05 9.48
CA ALA A 106 -2.44 -3.53 8.33
C ALA A 106 -3.95 -3.28 8.46
N THR A 107 -4.52 -3.35 9.67
CA THR A 107 -5.94 -3.01 9.89
C THR A 107 -6.20 -1.54 9.61
N ALA A 108 -5.34 -0.64 10.11
CA ALA A 108 -5.45 0.79 9.81
C ALA A 108 -5.25 1.09 8.33
N ALA A 109 -4.27 0.45 7.68
CA ALA A 109 -4.03 0.59 6.24
C ALA A 109 -5.23 0.10 5.42
N TRP A 110 -5.86 -0.99 5.85
CA TRP A 110 -7.07 -1.51 5.21
C TRP A 110 -8.21 -0.50 5.28
N LEU A 111 -8.45 0.11 6.45
CA LEU A 111 -9.47 1.13 6.63
C LEU A 111 -9.16 2.43 5.86
N ASN A 112 -7.90 2.87 5.85
CA ASN A 112 -7.45 3.99 5.01
C ASN A 112 -7.66 3.72 3.51
N SER A 113 -7.48 2.47 3.07
CA SER A 113 -7.75 2.07 1.69
C SER A 113 -9.23 1.80 1.38
N THR A 114 -10.10 1.89 2.39
CA THR A 114 -11.53 1.63 2.30
C THR A 114 -12.30 2.91 2.09
N VAL A 115 -12.11 3.90 2.98
CA VAL A 115 -12.61 5.25 2.72
C VAL A 115 -11.77 5.83 1.57
N GLU A 116 -12.37 6.42 0.54
CA GLU A 116 -11.66 6.98 -0.63
C GLU A 116 -10.86 8.24 -0.28
N ILE A 117 -9.88 8.14 0.62
CA ILE A 117 -8.87 9.16 0.88
C ILE A 117 -7.64 8.93 0.01
N ALA A 118 -6.72 9.89 0.03
CA ALA A 118 -5.50 9.86 -0.75
C ALA A 118 -4.44 8.88 -0.18
N PHE A 119 -4.82 7.64 0.15
CA PHE A 119 -3.93 6.61 0.71
C PHE A 119 -3.18 5.83 -0.40
N PRO A 120 -1.86 5.57 -0.25
CA PRO A 120 -1.04 4.99 -1.32
C PRO A 120 -1.33 3.53 -1.67
N TYR A 121 -1.93 2.76 -0.75
CA TYR A 121 -2.21 1.33 -0.98
C TYR A 121 -3.69 1.08 -1.25
N ARG A 122 -3.97 0.06 -2.08
CA ARG A 122 -5.32 -0.49 -2.28
C ARG A 122 -5.44 -1.86 -1.62
N ARG A 123 -6.67 -2.29 -1.29
CA ARG A 123 -6.93 -3.54 -0.53
C ARG A 123 -6.39 -4.79 -1.22
N THR A 124 -6.80 -5.01 -2.48
CA THR A 124 -6.53 -6.26 -3.21
C THR A 124 -5.95 -6.06 -4.60
N THR A 125 -6.11 -4.87 -5.18
CA THR A 125 -5.56 -4.49 -6.48
C THR A 125 -4.24 -3.72 -6.28
N THR A 126 -3.50 -3.55 -7.37
CA THR A 126 -2.34 -2.66 -7.41
C THR A 126 -2.76 -1.24 -7.05
N GLY A 127 -2.06 -0.62 -6.10
CA GLY A 127 -2.25 0.76 -5.68
C GLY A 127 -1.52 1.77 -6.56
N ALA A 128 -1.37 2.98 -6.03
CA ALA A 128 -0.71 4.07 -6.74
C ALA A 128 0.75 3.71 -7.07
N GLY A 129 1.27 4.19 -8.20
CA GLY A 129 2.67 3.96 -8.60
C GLY A 129 3.04 2.50 -8.87
N GLY A 130 2.08 1.59 -9.04
CA GLY A 130 2.35 0.17 -9.26
C GLY A 130 2.60 -0.64 -7.97
N VAL A 131 2.32 -0.06 -6.80
CA VAL A 131 2.51 -0.72 -5.51
C VAL A 131 1.55 -1.90 -5.37
N GLU A 132 2.04 -3.05 -4.92
CA GLU A 132 1.23 -4.23 -4.69
C GLU A 132 0.12 -3.99 -3.63
N GLY A 133 -1.03 -4.63 -3.78
CA GLY A 133 -2.15 -4.48 -2.85
C GLY A 133 -1.81 -4.95 -1.42
N LEU A 134 -2.54 -4.43 -0.43
CA LEU A 134 -2.31 -4.75 0.99
C LEU A 134 -2.40 -6.25 1.28
N ARG A 135 -3.44 -6.93 0.77
CA ARG A 135 -3.63 -8.37 1.02
C ARG A 135 -2.41 -9.20 0.56
N PRO A 136 -1.94 -9.09 -0.69
CA PRO A 136 -0.77 -9.86 -1.13
C PRO A 136 0.51 -9.51 -0.36
N LEU A 137 0.77 -8.22 -0.05
CA LEU A 137 1.91 -7.80 0.78
C LEU A 137 1.88 -8.47 2.16
N VAL A 138 0.74 -8.37 2.87
CA VAL A 138 0.56 -8.95 4.21
C VAL A 138 0.65 -10.47 4.16
N ASN A 139 0.06 -11.11 3.15
CA ASN A 139 0.19 -12.55 2.93
C ASN A 139 1.66 -12.97 2.75
N SER A 140 2.44 -12.21 1.98
CA SER A 140 3.85 -12.49 1.73
C SER A 140 4.68 -12.40 3.01
N ALA A 141 4.54 -11.29 3.74
CA ALA A 141 5.25 -11.09 5.00
C ALA A 141 4.93 -12.19 6.02
N LEU A 142 3.65 -12.54 6.20
CA LEU A 142 3.26 -13.58 7.16
C LEU A 142 3.73 -14.99 6.75
N ARG A 143 3.71 -15.32 5.46
CA ARG A 143 4.21 -16.62 4.98
C ARG A 143 5.73 -16.77 5.07
N SER A 144 6.46 -15.66 5.11
CA SER A 144 7.93 -15.72 5.27
C SER A 144 8.34 -16.39 6.58
N GLY A 145 7.49 -16.30 7.62
CA GLY A 145 7.86 -16.73 8.97
C GLY A 145 9.02 -15.94 9.58
N ASP A 146 9.47 -14.87 8.93
CA ASP A 146 10.60 -14.05 9.33
C ASP A 146 10.13 -12.82 10.09
N ARG A 147 10.61 -12.69 11.33
CA ARG A 147 10.28 -11.57 12.21
C ARG A 147 10.69 -10.22 11.60
N ALA A 148 11.86 -10.14 10.96
CA ALA A 148 12.36 -8.90 10.38
C ALA A 148 11.49 -8.45 9.21
N VAL A 149 11.14 -9.37 8.30
CA VAL A 149 10.26 -9.09 7.15
C VAL A 149 8.87 -8.62 7.61
N ILE A 150 8.32 -9.26 8.63
CA ILE A 150 7.01 -8.86 9.19
C ILE A 150 7.08 -7.45 9.81
N LEU A 151 8.15 -7.15 10.55
CA LEU A 151 8.34 -5.83 11.14
C LEU A 151 8.60 -4.75 10.10
N GLU A 152 9.35 -5.06 9.04
CA GLU A 152 9.62 -4.13 7.94
C GLU A 152 8.32 -3.71 7.24
N LEU A 153 7.46 -4.67 6.91
CA LEU A 153 6.14 -4.35 6.37
C LEU A 153 5.29 -3.58 7.38
N ALA A 154 5.32 -3.96 8.65
CA ALA A 154 4.55 -3.26 9.68
C ALA A 154 4.98 -1.79 9.81
N THR A 155 6.28 -1.50 9.82
CA THR A 155 6.82 -0.13 9.82
C THR A 155 6.43 0.62 8.56
N THR A 156 6.50 -0.02 7.39
CA THR A 156 6.10 0.59 6.12
C THR A 156 4.64 1.03 6.14
N LEU A 157 3.74 0.16 6.60
CA LEU A 157 2.31 0.47 6.70
C LEU A 157 2.03 1.50 7.80
N ASP A 158 2.72 1.43 8.93
CA ASP A 158 2.59 2.43 10.00
C ASP A 158 2.98 3.82 9.49
N ASN A 159 4.11 3.96 8.79
CA ASN A 159 4.51 5.24 8.17
C ASN A 159 3.43 5.78 7.22
N ALA A 160 2.83 4.92 6.38
CA ALA A 160 1.75 5.31 5.48
C ALA A 160 0.48 5.74 6.25
N ASN A 161 0.14 5.06 7.34
CA ASN A 161 -0.99 5.42 8.20
C ASN A 161 -0.79 6.74 8.96
N ASN A 162 0.44 7.29 8.96
CA ASN A 162 0.79 8.54 9.62
C ASN A 162 1.05 9.69 8.63
N LEU A 163 0.60 9.59 7.37
CA LEU A 163 0.76 10.64 6.35
C LEU A 163 -0.06 11.91 6.62
N GLY A 164 -1.05 11.85 7.53
CA GLY A 164 -1.93 12.97 7.89
C GLY A 164 -3.38 12.60 7.61
N CYS A 165 -4.24 12.69 8.63
CA CYS A 165 -5.62 12.22 8.53
C CYS A 165 -6.54 13.37 8.08
N PRO A 166 -7.23 13.25 6.93
CA PRO A 166 -8.14 14.28 6.41
C PRO A 166 -9.53 14.23 7.05
N LEU A 167 -9.80 13.23 7.89
CA LEU A 167 -11.11 12.96 8.49
C LEU A 167 -11.24 13.54 9.92
N ASN A 168 -10.39 14.53 10.26
CA ASN A 168 -10.27 15.16 11.57
C ASN A 168 -10.89 16.55 11.60
#